data_AF-A0A3M1CDD8-F1
#
_entry.id   AF-A0A3M1CDD8-F1
#
_cell.length_a   1.000
_cell.length_b   1.000
_cell.length_c   1.000
_cell.angle_alpha   90.00
_cell.angle_beta   90.00
_cell.angle_gamma   90.00
#
_symmetry.space_group_name_H-M   'P 1'
#
loop_
_entity.id
_entity.type
_entity.pdbx_description
1 polymer ?
#
loop_
_entity_poly.entity_id
_entity_poly.type
_entity_poly.pdbx_seq_one_letter_code
_entity_poly.pdbx_strand_id
1 'polypeptide(L)' 'MKILLIAIGSRGDMQPFVALGERLAARGHRACLAA' A
#
# COMPACT_ATOMS: atom_id res chain seq x y z
N MET A 1 -12.47 4.64 1.75
CA MET A 1 -11.74 5.29 2.88
C MET A 1 -10.36 5.71 2.42
N LYS A 2 -9.73 6.71 3.06
CA LYS A 2 -8.33 7.10 2.79
C LYS A 2 -7.41 6.33 3.73
N ILE A 3 -6.44 5.60 3.19
CA ILE A 3 -5.53 4.72 3.94
C ILE A 3 -4.10 5.08 3.57
N LEU A 4 -3.26 5.33 4.58
CA LEU A 4 -1.82 5.51 4.41
C LEU A 4 -1.11 4.23 4.83
N LEU A 5 -0.31 3.67 3.92
CA LEU A 5 0.60 2.57 4.17
C LEU A 5 2.01 3.16 4.26
N ILE A 6 2.74 2.87 5.33
CA ILE A 6 4.13 3.27 5.50
C ILE A 6 4.97 1.99 5.46
N ALA A 7 5.86 1.91 4.48
CA ALA A 7 6.79 0.80 4.34
C ALA A 7 8.21 1.31 4.58
N ILE A 8 8.92 0.73 5.55
CA ILE A 8 10.31 1.05 5.84
C ILE A 8 11.14 -0.18 5.48
N GLY A 9 12.05 -0.04 4.52
CA GLY A 9 12.89 -1.14 4.08
C GLY A 9 13.30 -1.03 2.62
N SER A 10 13.75 -2.15 2.08
CA SER A 10 14.15 -2.29 0.70
C SER A 10 12.96 -2.44 -0.26
N ARG A 11 13.22 -2.55 -1.56
CA ARG A 11 12.19 -2.84 -2.56
C ARG A 11 11.43 -4.14 -2.28
N GLY A 12 12.09 -5.15 -1.74
CA GLY A 12 11.46 -6.42 -1.38
C GLY A 12 10.43 -6.24 -0.27
N ASP A 13 10.75 -5.40 0.71
CA ASP A 13 9.85 -5.08 1.83
C ASP A 13 8.64 -4.25 1.39
N MET A 14 8.76 -3.47 0.30
CA MET A 14 7.66 -2.66 -0.26
C MET A 14 6.62 -3.48 -1.03
N GLN A 15 7.01 -4.56 -1.73
CA GLN A 15 6.12 -5.30 -2.64
C GLN A 15 4.81 -5.80 -1.98
N PRO A 16 4.83 -6.34 -0.74
CA PRO A 16 3.60 -6.73 -0.05
C PRO A 16 2.63 -5.56 0.20
N PHE A 17 3.15 -4.35 0.45
CA PHE A 17 2.33 -3.16 0.69
C PHE A 17 1.72 -2.62 -0.60
N VAL A 18 2.43 -2.74 -1.73
CA VAL A 18 1.87 -2.44 -3.05
C VAL A 18 0.68 -3.37 -3.34
N ALA A 19 0.87 -4.69 -3.17
CA ALA A 19 -0.20 -5.67 -3.37
C ALA A 19 -1.40 -5.43 -2.45
N LEU A 20 -1.16 -5.04 -1.19
CA LEU A 20 -2.22 -4.64 -0.27
C LEU A 20 -2.95 -3.38 -0.76
N GLY A 21 -2.22 -2.36 -1.21
CA GLY A 21 -2.77 -1.13 -1.77
C GLY A 21 -3.69 -1.37 -2.96
N GLU A 22 -3.29 -2.25 -3.88
CA GLU A 22 -4.11 -2.67 -5.03
C GLU A 22 -5.41 -3.36 -4.58
N ARG A 23 -5.33 -4.27 -3.60
CA ARG A 23 -6.51 -4.96 -3.07
C ARG A 23 -7.46 -4.04 -2.29
N LEU A 24 -6.92 -2.98 -1.67
CA LEU A 24 -7.70 -1.92 -1.05
C LEU A 24 -8.38 -1.04 -2.12
N ALA A 25 -7.67 -0.70 -3.20
CA ALA A 25 -8.22 0.04 -4.32
C ALA A 25 -9.37 -0.73 -4.99
N ALA A 26 -9.22 -2.03 -5.23
CA ALA A 26 -10.25 -2.89 -5.78
C ALA A 26 -11.53 -2.96 -4.92
N ARG A 27 -11.43 -2.66 -3.62
CA ARG A 27 -12.56 -2.57 -2.68
C ARG A 27 -13.14 -1.16 -2.55
N GLY A 28 -12.68 -0.19 -3.35
CA GLY A 28 -13.16 1.19 -3.31
C GLY A 28 -12.47 2.07 -2.25
N HIS A 29 -11.34 1.64 -1.68
CA HIS A 29 -10.51 2.49 -0.82
C HIS A 29 -9.49 3.28 -1.64
N ARG A 30 -9.08 4.44 -1.14
CA ARG A 30 -7.98 5.23 -1.69
C ARG A 30 -6.75 5.00 -0.83
N ALA A 31 -5.82 4.18 -1.32
CA ALA A 31 -4.56 3.89 -0.65
C ALA A 31 -3.44 4.83 -1.13
N CYS A 32 -2.57 5.24 -0.22
CA CYS A 32 -1.32 5.94 -0.49
C CYS A 32 -0.19 5.14 0.17
N LEU A 33 0.90 4.88 -0.56
CA LEU A 33 2.09 4.23 -0.04
C LEU A 33 3.19 5.29 0.12
N ALA A 34 3.73 5.42 1.33
CA ALA A 34 4.91 6.21 1.63
C ALA A 34 6.10 5.29 1.89
N ALA A 35 7.26 5.68 1.36
CA ALA A 35 8.54 4.98 1.47
C ALA A 35 9.58 5.90 2.12
#